data_AF-A0AAU3HJV7-F1
#
_entry.id   AF-A0AAU3HJV7-F1
#
_cell.length_a   1.000
_cell.length_b   1.000
_cell.length_c   1.000
_cell.angle_alpha   90.00
_cell.angle_beta   90.00
_cell.angle_gamma   90.00
#
_symmetry.space_group_name_H-M   'P 1'
#
loop_
_entity.id
_entity.type
_entity.pdbx_description
1 polymer ?
#
loop_
_entity_poly.entity_id
_entity_poly.type
_entity_poly.pdbx_seq_one_letter_code
_entity_poly.pdbx_strand_id
1 'polypeptide(L)'
;MSTELWRTRELMRTLTVKRVRTQVRREELIRVRRGVYAPTPCDDEGELRALLLRLPGGAMLAMHTAARRHGFGVLRESAVHVQLPPSVAKPRLPGLVVHHSVLPVRPVLIGGLPCVPAAQCAVDLARRARRMDALPVLDAALRSGAVTVDDLAAELPLHRALRGIRQARDLVPRADGRSECRQESQLRLLLLDGGLPAPEPQMWIFDQYGIPRFRTDLGYRDRRVGVEYDGLTHLDRDRMRYDRDRINWLDANGWRMRYFTDRDLYRRPSHILTTLRAALTR
;
A
#
# COMPACT_ATOMS: atom_id res chain seq x y z
N MET A 1 -5.87 23.66 -6.68
CA MET A 1 -5.13 24.89 -6.34
C MET A 1 -4.52 24.69 -4.96
N SER A 2 -3.22 24.96 -4.76
CA SER A 2 -2.59 24.73 -3.46
C SER A 2 -3.17 25.67 -2.41
N THR A 3 -3.69 25.14 -1.30
CA THR A 3 -4.13 25.94 -0.16
C THR A 3 -2.98 26.80 0.35
N GLU A 4 -3.20 28.10 0.50
CA GLU A 4 -2.22 29.02 1.05
C GLU A 4 -2.02 28.73 2.54
N LEU A 5 -0.76 28.71 2.99
CA LEU A 5 -0.40 28.42 4.38
C LEU A 5 0.54 29.50 4.90
N TRP A 6 0.25 29.99 6.11
CA TRP A 6 1.07 30.97 6.80
C TRP A 6 1.57 30.43 8.14
N ARG A 7 2.87 30.59 8.40
CA ARG A 7 3.44 30.42 9.74
C ARG A 7 3.08 31.63 10.61
N THR A 8 3.08 31.45 11.93
CA THR A 8 2.86 32.56 12.87
C THR A 8 3.74 33.77 12.55
N ARG A 9 5.04 33.57 12.27
CA ARG A 9 5.98 34.66 11.94
C ARG A 9 5.59 35.46 10.69
N GLU A 10 4.93 34.83 9.72
CA GLU A 10 4.49 35.48 8.49
C GLU A 10 3.25 36.33 8.76
N LEU A 11 2.27 35.80 9.50
CA LEU A 11 1.11 36.56 9.94
C LEU A 11 1.49 37.74 10.86
N MET A 12 2.49 37.56 11.72
CA MET A 12 2.93 38.62 12.63
C MET A 12 3.62 39.81 11.93
N ARG A 13 3.93 39.71 10.63
CA ARG A 13 4.41 40.85 9.84
C ARG A 13 3.32 41.88 9.58
N THR A 14 2.06 41.48 9.59
CA THR A 14 0.91 42.33 9.22
C THR A 14 -0.18 42.35 10.28
N LEU A 15 -0.25 41.35 11.16
CA LEU A 15 -1.29 41.21 12.18
C LEU A 15 -0.68 41.08 13.58
N THR A 16 -1.37 41.62 14.58
CA THR A 16 -1.02 41.38 15.99
C THR A 16 -1.49 40.00 16.45
N VAL A 17 -0.88 39.47 17.52
CA VAL A 17 -1.31 38.20 18.15
C VAL A 17 -2.80 38.25 18.53
N LYS A 18 -3.28 39.40 19.05
CA LYS A 18 -4.69 39.60 19.39
C LYS A 18 -5.58 39.46 18.16
N ARG A 19 -5.21 40.09 17.03
CA ARG A 19 -5.96 39.97 15.76
C ARG A 19 -5.98 38.54 15.23
N VAL A 20 -4.86 37.83 15.23
CA VAL A 20 -4.83 36.42 14.80
C VAL A 20 -5.74 35.55 15.66
N ARG A 21 -5.73 35.73 16.99
CA ARG A 21 -6.66 35.00 17.89
C ARG A 21 -8.12 35.35 17.60
N THR A 22 -8.43 36.61 17.31
CA THR A 22 -9.78 37.05 16.95
C THR A 22 -10.24 36.42 15.64
N GLN A 23 -9.41 36.43 14.59
CA GLN A 23 -9.74 35.82 13.30
C GLN A 23 -9.95 34.31 13.42
N VAL A 24 -9.11 33.61 14.20
CA VAL A 24 -9.30 32.17 14.46
C VAL A 24 -10.61 31.89 15.18
N ARG A 25 -10.97 32.70 16.19
CA ARG A 25 -12.23 32.53 16.91
C ARG A 25 -13.45 32.81 16.03
N ARG A 26 -13.31 33.67 15.01
CA ARG A 26 -14.37 34.01 14.05
C ARG A 26 -14.39 33.09 12.83
N GLU A 27 -13.52 32.07 12.78
CA GLU A 27 -13.36 31.15 11.64
C GLU A 27 -12.95 31.84 10.33
N GLU A 28 -12.55 33.11 10.39
CA GLU A 28 -11.95 33.87 9.27
C GLU A 28 -10.51 33.40 8.97
N LEU A 29 -9.89 32.70 9.93
CA LEU A 29 -8.58 32.10 9.78
C LEU A 29 -8.57 30.71 10.43
N ILE A 30 -8.29 29.67 9.66
CA ILE A 30 -8.29 28.30 10.15
C ILE A 30 -6.92 27.95 10.73
N ARG A 31 -6.90 27.52 11.99
CA ARG A 31 -5.67 26.99 12.61
C ARG A 31 -5.53 25.52 12.26
N VAL A 32 -4.78 25.24 11.19
CA VAL A 32 -4.46 23.86 10.75
C VAL A 32 -3.63 23.13 11.80
N ARG A 33 -2.54 23.76 12.27
CA ARG A 33 -1.66 23.20 13.32
C ARG A 33 -1.18 24.29 14.27
N ARG A 34 -0.52 23.91 15.36
CA ARG A 34 0.14 24.89 16.23
C ARG A 34 1.20 25.67 15.42
N GLY A 35 0.89 26.94 15.18
CA GLY A 35 1.76 27.89 14.50
C GLY A 35 1.69 27.88 12.96
N VAL A 36 0.71 27.19 12.37
CA VAL A 36 0.42 27.20 10.93
C VAL A 36 -1.08 27.40 10.72
N TYR A 37 -1.43 28.29 9.80
CA TYR A 37 -2.78 28.76 9.54
C TYR A 37 -3.09 28.76 8.04
N ALA A 38 -4.37 28.67 7.70
CA ALA A 38 -4.90 28.67 6.34
C ALA A 38 -6.16 29.56 6.26
N PRO A 39 -6.53 30.05 5.07
CA PRO A 39 -7.76 30.82 4.90
C PRO A 39 -9.02 29.93 4.92
N THR A 40 -8.87 28.64 4.60
CA THR A 40 -9.95 27.66 4.54
C THR A 40 -9.50 26.33 5.14
N PRO A 41 -10.44 25.42 5.51
CA PRO A 41 -10.09 24.06 5.93
C PRO A 41 -9.18 23.37 4.90
N CYS A 42 -8.19 22.62 5.39
CA CYS A 42 -7.26 21.86 4.55
C CYS A 42 -7.77 20.43 4.34
N ASP A 43 -7.45 19.89 3.17
CA ASP A 43 -7.49 18.45 2.92
C ASP A 43 -6.23 17.76 3.50
N ASP A 44 -6.12 16.46 3.29
CA ASP A 44 -4.97 15.65 3.73
C ASP A 44 -3.63 16.19 3.19
N GLU A 45 -3.61 16.74 1.97
CA GLU A 45 -2.39 17.28 1.37
C GLU A 45 -1.97 18.60 2.06
N GLY A 46 -2.93 19.50 2.32
CA GLY A 46 -2.70 20.73 3.08
C GLY A 46 -2.24 20.46 4.51
N GLU A 47 -2.78 19.43 5.17
CA GLU A 47 -2.36 18.98 6.49
C GLU A 47 -0.90 18.50 6.52
N LEU A 48 -0.48 17.71 5.53
CA LEU A 48 0.91 17.26 5.38
C LEU A 48 1.86 18.43 5.08
N ARG A 49 1.42 19.38 4.24
CA ARG A 49 2.19 20.59 3.95
C ARG A 49 2.38 21.44 5.20
N ALA A 50 1.32 21.65 5.98
CA ALA A 50 1.37 22.37 7.25
C ALA A 50 2.29 21.68 8.26
N LEU A 51 2.29 20.35 8.31
CA LEU A 51 3.22 19.58 9.13
C LEU A 51 4.68 19.81 8.69
N LEU A 52 4.99 19.68 7.40
CA LEU A 52 6.36 19.85 6.88
C LEU A 52 6.91 21.25 7.17
N LEU A 53 6.07 22.30 7.14
CA LEU A 53 6.47 23.65 7.56
C LEU A 53 6.92 23.75 9.03
N ARG A 54 6.53 22.80 9.88
CA ARG A 54 6.93 22.72 11.29
C ARG A 54 8.17 21.86 11.52
N LEU A 55 8.61 21.11 10.52
CA LEU A 55 9.76 20.22 10.63
C LEU A 55 11.05 20.94 10.23
N PRO A 56 12.21 20.44 10.70
CA PRO A 56 13.51 20.95 10.27
C PRO A 56 13.71 20.83 8.75
N GLY A 57 14.66 21.62 8.22
CA GLY A 57 15.06 21.52 6.82
C GLY A 57 15.50 20.10 6.43
N GLY A 58 15.18 19.69 5.21
CA GLY A 58 15.48 18.34 4.72
C GLY A 58 14.48 17.25 5.14
N ALA A 59 13.40 17.61 5.85
CA ALA A 59 12.32 16.67 6.13
C ALA A 59 11.56 16.27 4.86
N MET A 60 11.29 14.98 4.72
CA MET A 60 10.48 14.42 3.63
C MET A 60 9.52 13.36 4.15
N LEU A 61 8.42 13.13 3.44
CA LEU A 61 7.48 12.06 3.72
C LEU A 61 8.14 10.70 3.42
N ALA A 62 7.90 9.71 4.26
CA ALA A 62 8.53 8.41 4.16
C ALA A 62 7.57 7.27 4.54
N MET A 63 7.99 6.02 4.35
CA MET A 63 7.26 4.81 4.76
C MET A 63 5.77 4.86 4.32
N HIS A 64 4.83 4.55 5.21
CA HIS A 64 3.39 4.53 4.93
C HIS A 64 2.86 5.85 4.33
N THR A 65 3.38 6.99 4.77
CA THR A 65 2.94 8.29 4.24
C THR A 65 3.41 8.49 2.80
N ALA A 66 4.69 8.19 2.49
CA ALA A 66 5.17 8.26 1.11
C ALA A 66 4.48 7.23 0.21
N ALA A 67 4.27 6.00 0.68
CA ALA A 67 3.56 4.97 -0.07
C ALA A 67 2.13 5.40 -0.45
N ARG A 68 1.39 6.03 0.48
CA ARG A 68 0.08 6.63 0.15
C ARG A 68 0.17 7.71 -0.92
N ARG A 69 1.18 8.59 -0.83
CA ARG A 69 1.38 9.66 -1.82
C ARG A 69 1.72 9.11 -3.21
N HIS A 70 2.47 8.03 -3.29
CA HIS A 70 2.78 7.33 -4.54
C HIS A 70 1.66 6.40 -5.04
N GLY A 71 0.55 6.28 -4.31
CA GLY A 71 -0.61 5.49 -4.73
C GLY A 71 -0.59 4.00 -4.34
N PHE A 72 0.38 3.56 -3.51
CA PHE A 72 0.51 2.15 -3.09
C PHE A 72 0.43 1.92 -1.57
N GLY A 73 -0.22 2.83 -0.85
CA GLY A 73 -0.39 2.76 0.61
C GLY A 73 -1.43 1.72 1.09
N VAL A 74 -1.19 0.43 0.83
CA VAL A 74 -2.11 -0.67 1.20
C VAL A 74 -2.12 -1.01 2.68
N LEU A 75 -1.06 -0.66 3.41
CA LEU A 75 -0.99 -0.80 4.87
C LEU A 75 -1.48 0.49 5.50
N ARG A 76 -2.63 0.41 6.18
CA ARG A 76 -3.22 1.56 6.88
C ARG A 76 -2.43 1.88 8.15
N GLU A 77 -2.07 3.14 8.28
CA GLU A 77 -1.36 3.69 9.43
C GLU A 77 -1.86 5.11 9.67
N SER A 78 -2.25 5.41 10.90
CA SER A 78 -2.78 6.73 11.27
C SER A 78 -1.66 7.74 11.51
N ALA A 79 -0.49 7.27 11.92
CA ALA A 79 0.67 8.13 12.08
C ALA A 79 1.18 8.67 10.75
N VAL A 80 1.74 9.89 10.79
CA VAL A 80 2.50 10.46 9.68
C VAL A 80 3.96 10.08 9.83
N HIS A 81 4.52 9.46 8.80
CA HIS A 81 5.90 9.03 8.76
C HIS A 81 6.73 10.04 7.96
N VAL A 82 7.80 10.53 8.58
CA VAL A 82 8.77 11.42 7.93
C VAL A 82 10.18 10.89 8.12
N GLN A 83 11.04 11.25 7.17
CA GLN A 83 12.46 11.01 7.23
C GLN A 83 13.20 12.33 7.37
N LEU A 84 14.15 12.37 8.31
CA LEU A 84 15.05 13.50 8.55
C LEU A 84 16.50 13.12 8.20
N PRO A 85 17.38 14.11 7.95
CA PRO A 85 18.81 13.87 7.88
C PRO A 85 19.38 13.29 9.19
N PRO A 86 20.51 12.54 9.16
CA PRO A 86 20.98 11.74 10.31
C PRO A 86 21.25 12.53 11.60
N SER A 87 21.77 13.75 11.47
CA SER A 87 22.20 14.62 12.57
C SER A 87 21.11 15.57 13.08
N VAL A 88 19.91 15.53 12.49
CA VAL A 88 18.82 16.43 12.87
C VAL A 88 18.07 15.84 14.07
N ALA A 89 17.88 16.66 15.11
CA ALA A 89 17.13 16.25 16.29
C ALA A 89 15.66 15.92 15.97
N LYS A 90 15.15 14.83 16.55
CA LYS A 90 13.78 14.37 16.32
C LYS A 90 12.76 15.32 17.00
N PRO A 91 11.88 15.98 16.25
CA PRO A 91 10.79 16.73 16.85
C PRO A 91 9.80 15.78 17.52
N ARG A 92 9.28 16.16 18.68
CA ARG A 92 8.23 15.43 19.39
C ARG A 92 6.88 16.07 19.09
N LEU A 93 6.20 15.55 18.07
CA LEU A 93 4.86 15.98 17.68
C LEU A 93 3.90 14.78 17.78
N PRO A 94 2.70 14.94 18.36
CA PRO A 94 1.70 13.87 18.41
C PRO A 94 1.38 13.35 17.00
N GLY A 95 1.29 12.02 16.85
CA GLY A 95 0.99 11.37 15.58
C GLY A 95 2.13 11.38 14.55
N LEU A 96 3.33 11.83 14.91
CA LEU A 96 4.49 11.85 14.02
C LEU A 96 5.47 10.73 14.35
N VAL A 97 5.84 9.93 13.35
CA VAL A 97 6.92 8.93 13.43
C VAL A 97 8.10 9.42 12.60
N VAL A 98 9.25 9.59 13.27
CA VAL A 98 10.47 10.13 12.66
C VAL A 98 11.51 9.03 12.43
N HIS A 99 11.86 8.82 11.17
CA HIS A 99 12.97 7.99 10.72
C HIS A 99 14.17 8.88 10.38
N HIS A 100 15.39 8.38 10.58
CA HIS A 100 16.59 9.05 10.08
C HIS A 100 17.03 8.39 8.79
N SER A 101 17.51 9.21 7.87
CA SER A 101 18.14 8.74 6.64
C SER A 101 19.34 7.88 6.99
N VAL A 102 19.38 6.66 6.48
CA VAL A 102 20.52 5.75 6.61
C VAL A 102 21.28 5.61 5.28
N LEU A 103 20.62 5.98 4.19
CA LEU A 103 21.17 6.07 2.84
C LEU A 103 20.99 7.52 2.34
N PRO A 104 21.89 8.01 1.48
CA PRO A 104 21.65 9.23 0.73
C PRO A 104 20.33 9.11 -0.04
N VAL A 105 19.45 10.11 0.10
CA VAL A 105 18.18 10.13 -0.61
C VAL A 105 17.97 11.49 -1.26
N ARG A 106 17.66 11.48 -2.56
CA ARG A 106 17.19 12.66 -3.26
C ARG A 106 15.66 12.62 -3.26
N PRO A 107 14.98 13.59 -2.61
CA PRO A 107 13.53 13.57 -2.57
C PRO A 107 12.92 13.81 -3.95
N VAL A 108 11.77 13.19 -4.19
CA VAL A 108 10.89 13.48 -5.33
C VAL A 108 9.68 14.28 -4.82
N LEU A 109 9.11 15.14 -5.66
CA LEU A 109 7.95 15.95 -5.28
C LEU A 109 6.65 15.31 -5.77
N ILE A 110 5.73 15.02 -4.85
CA ILE A 110 4.39 14.49 -5.17
C ILE A 110 3.33 15.46 -4.63
N GLY A 111 2.64 16.17 -5.51
CA GLY A 111 1.78 17.30 -5.10
C GLY A 111 2.58 18.43 -4.42
N GLY A 112 3.84 18.62 -4.84
CA GLY A 112 4.75 19.60 -4.22
C GLY A 112 5.27 19.21 -2.83
N LEU A 113 4.93 18.02 -2.32
CA LEU A 113 5.45 17.51 -1.05
C LEU A 113 6.70 16.66 -1.31
N PRO A 114 7.82 16.89 -0.59
CA PRO A 114 9.01 16.05 -0.69
C PRO A 114 8.72 14.66 -0.12
N CYS A 115 8.97 13.63 -0.93
CA CYS A 115 8.79 12.23 -0.60
C CYS A 115 10.08 11.45 -0.87
N VAL A 116 10.31 10.39 -0.09
CA VAL A 116 11.26 9.33 -0.45
C VAL A 116 10.85 8.73 -1.82
N PRO A 117 11.79 8.44 -2.74
CA PRO A 117 11.50 7.79 -4.02
C PRO A 117 10.69 6.49 -3.85
N ALA A 118 9.85 6.18 -4.84
CA ALA A 118 8.90 5.07 -4.74
C ALA A 118 9.58 3.71 -4.53
N ALA A 119 10.64 3.40 -5.29
CA ALA A 119 11.39 2.15 -5.16
C ALA A 119 12.01 1.98 -3.77
N GLN A 120 12.74 3.00 -3.31
CA GLN A 120 13.29 3.04 -1.95
C GLN A 120 12.19 2.87 -0.90
N CYS A 121 11.07 3.58 -1.03
CA CYS A 121 9.96 3.49 -0.08
C CYS A 121 9.35 2.07 -0.05
N ALA A 122 9.18 1.43 -1.21
CA ALA A 122 8.65 0.08 -1.31
C ALA A 122 9.60 -0.95 -0.68
N VAL A 123 10.91 -0.86 -0.95
CA VAL A 123 11.93 -1.72 -0.34
C VAL A 123 12.04 -1.50 1.17
N ASP A 124 12.00 -0.25 1.64
CA ASP A 124 12.04 0.07 3.07
C ASP A 124 10.83 -0.50 3.83
N LEU A 125 9.63 -0.43 3.23
CA LEU A 125 8.43 -1.04 3.78
C LEU A 125 8.52 -2.56 3.75
N ALA A 126 8.85 -3.17 2.61
CA ALA A 126 8.96 -4.62 2.47
C ALA A 126 10.00 -5.23 3.41
N ARG A 127 11.06 -4.48 3.71
CA ARG A 127 12.12 -4.89 4.65
C ARG A 127 11.69 -4.86 6.12
N ARG A 128 10.74 -4.00 6.48
CA ARG A 128 10.34 -3.74 7.88
C ARG A 128 8.98 -4.31 8.23
N ALA A 129 8.10 -4.50 7.26
CA ALA A 129 6.79 -5.09 7.43
C ALA A 129 6.92 -6.57 7.83
N ARG A 130 5.84 -7.09 8.44
CA ARG A 130 5.68 -8.54 8.61
C ARG A 130 5.70 -9.19 7.23
N ARG A 131 6.18 -10.42 7.11
CA ARG A 131 6.29 -11.12 5.81
C ARG A 131 4.98 -11.10 5.02
N MET A 132 3.85 -11.37 5.69
CA MET A 132 2.49 -11.30 5.12
C MET A 132 2.06 -9.90 4.66
N ASP A 133 2.73 -8.84 5.07
CA ASP A 133 2.44 -7.47 4.66
C ASP A 133 3.48 -6.93 3.66
N ALA A 134 4.61 -7.61 3.49
CA ALA A 134 5.69 -7.17 2.63
C ALA A 134 5.40 -7.39 1.14
N LEU A 135 4.94 -8.58 0.74
CA LEU A 135 4.56 -8.83 -0.67
C LEU A 135 3.40 -7.94 -1.14
N PRO A 136 2.30 -7.75 -0.36
CA PRO A 136 1.25 -6.80 -0.73
C PRO A 136 1.72 -5.37 -1.02
N VAL A 137 2.74 -4.89 -0.30
CA VAL A 137 3.31 -3.55 -0.56
C VAL A 137 4.03 -3.52 -1.90
N LEU A 138 4.81 -4.55 -2.22
CA LEU A 138 5.54 -4.65 -3.49
C LEU A 138 4.56 -4.77 -4.67
N ASP A 139 3.57 -5.65 -4.56
CA ASP A 139 2.51 -5.82 -5.57
C ASP A 139 1.75 -4.51 -5.78
N ALA A 140 1.39 -3.81 -4.71
CA ALA A 140 0.71 -2.53 -4.81
C ALA A 140 1.56 -1.44 -5.48
N ALA A 141 2.87 -1.41 -5.21
CA ALA A 141 3.77 -0.45 -5.83
C ALA A 141 3.89 -0.68 -7.35
N LEU A 142 3.95 -1.94 -7.78
CA LEU A 142 3.89 -2.32 -9.20
C LEU A 142 2.53 -1.97 -9.81
N ARG A 143 1.43 -2.32 -9.13
CA ARG A 143 0.06 -2.06 -9.60
C ARG A 143 -0.22 -0.57 -9.79
N SER A 144 0.30 0.27 -8.90
CA SER A 144 0.09 1.73 -8.98
C SER A 144 0.90 2.38 -10.11
N GLY A 145 1.81 1.63 -10.77
CA GLY A 145 2.72 2.16 -11.77
C GLY A 145 3.80 3.09 -11.20
N ALA A 146 3.96 3.14 -9.88
CA ALA A 146 4.96 4.01 -9.24
C ALA A 146 6.38 3.47 -9.37
N VAL A 147 6.51 2.16 -9.62
CA VAL A 147 7.77 1.45 -9.84
C VAL A 147 7.57 0.32 -10.85
N THR A 148 8.67 -0.07 -11.49
CA THR A 148 8.80 -1.32 -12.25
C THR A 148 9.52 -2.39 -11.43
N VAL A 149 9.53 -3.63 -11.93
CA VAL A 149 10.32 -4.72 -11.33
C VAL A 149 11.81 -4.37 -11.34
N ASP A 150 12.29 -3.75 -12.43
CA ASP A 150 13.69 -3.34 -12.58
C ASP A 150 14.08 -2.26 -11.56
N ASP A 151 13.18 -1.30 -11.29
CA ASP A 151 13.39 -0.28 -10.25
C ASP A 151 13.58 -0.92 -8.87
N LEU A 152 12.73 -1.90 -8.53
CA LEU A 152 12.83 -2.62 -7.25
C LEU A 152 14.12 -3.44 -7.17
N ALA A 153 14.48 -4.13 -8.27
CA ALA A 153 15.70 -4.92 -8.34
C ALA A 153 16.97 -4.05 -8.20
N ALA A 154 16.99 -2.88 -8.85
CA ALA A 154 18.08 -1.91 -8.77
C ALA A 154 18.24 -1.29 -7.36
N GLU A 155 17.17 -1.21 -6.59
CA GLU A 155 17.16 -0.63 -5.24
C GLU A 155 17.69 -1.60 -4.16
N LEU A 156 17.53 -2.92 -4.35
CA LEU A 156 17.94 -3.94 -3.37
C LEU A 156 19.45 -3.89 -2.98
N PRO A 157 20.41 -3.72 -3.91
CA PRO A 157 21.83 -3.60 -3.60
C PRO A 157 22.15 -2.41 -2.69
N LEU A 158 21.41 -1.31 -2.81
CA LEU A 158 21.63 -0.09 -2.03
C LEU A 158 21.30 -0.31 -0.54
N HIS A 159 20.36 -1.23 -0.26
CA HIS A 159 19.94 -1.60 1.08
C HIS A 159 20.76 -2.75 1.69
N ARG A 160 21.90 -3.14 1.10
CA ARG A 160 22.54 -4.44 1.39
C ARG A 160 22.91 -4.72 2.85
N ALA A 161 23.21 -3.68 3.62
CA ALA A 161 23.61 -3.77 5.03
C ALA A 161 22.45 -3.53 6.01
N LEU A 162 21.24 -3.28 5.50
CA LEU A 162 20.11 -2.90 6.34
C LEU A 162 19.35 -4.12 6.83
N ARG A 163 18.98 -4.11 8.12
CA ARG A 163 18.21 -5.19 8.77
C ARG A 163 16.95 -5.52 7.97
N GLY A 164 16.72 -6.81 7.71
CA GLY A 164 15.54 -7.32 7.02
C GLY A 164 15.69 -7.42 5.49
N ILE A 165 16.79 -6.95 4.90
CA ILE A 165 16.96 -6.91 3.44
C ILE A 165 16.83 -8.29 2.78
N ARG A 166 17.17 -9.37 3.51
CA ARG A 166 16.97 -10.75 3.05
C ARG A 166 15.50 -11.04 2.68
N GLN A 167 14.53 -10.51 3.43
CA GLN A 167 13.12 -10.67 3.11
C GLN A 167 12.76 -9.95 1.81
N ALA A 168 13.20 -8.69 1.65
CA ALA A 168 12.92 -7.95 0.42
C ALA A 168 13.56 -8.61 -0.81
N ARG A 169 14.81 -9.12 -0.70
CA ARG A 169 15.47 -9.87 -1.79
C ARG A 169 14.72 -11.13 -2.18
N ASP A 170 14.11 -11.82 -1.22
CA ASP A 170 13.32 -13.02 -1.47
C ASP A 170 11.95 -12.69 -2.11
N LEU A 171 11.34 -11.56 -1.74
CA LEU A 171 9.99 -11.21 -2.16
C LEU A 171 9.92 -10.37 -3.44
N VAL A 172 10.91 -9.54 -3.76
CA VAL A 172 10.92 -8.73 -5.00
C VAL A 172 10.78 -9.60 -6.26
N PRO A 173 11.51 -10.73 -6.42
CA PRO A 173 11.33 -11.61 -7.57
C PRO A 173 9.95 -12.28 -7.64
N ARG A 174 9.19 -12.28 -6.54
CA ARG A 174 7.84 -12.85 -6.44
C ARG A 174 6.75 -11.78 -6.61
N ALA A 175 7.11 -10.50 -6.63
CA ALA A 175 6.17 -9.40 -6.74
C ALA A 175 5.46 -9.41 -8.10
N ASP A 176 4.16 -9.10 -8.10
CA ASP A 176 3.33 -9.06 -9.30
C ASP A 176 2.25 -7.99 -9.12
N GLY A 177 2.20 -7.03 -10.06
CA GLY A 177 1.25 -5.91 -10.00
C GLY A 177 -0.20 -6.28 -10.28
N ARG A 178 -0.50 -7.54 -10.65
CA ARG A 178 -1.86 -7.97 -10.99
C ARG A 178 -2.76 -8.17 -9.77
N SER A 179 -2.24 -8.55 -8.60
CA SER A 179 -3.07 -8.72 -7.40
C SER A 179 -3.80 -7.40 -7.08
N GLU A 180 -5.12 -7.42 -6.91
CA GLU A 180 -5.94 -6.20 -6.83
C GLU A 180 -6.12 -5.73 -5.38
N CYS A 181 -6.07 -6.66 -4.42
CA CYS A 181 -6.10 -6.34 -2.99
C CYS A 181 -4.97 -6.99 -2.18
N ARG A 182 -4.82 -6.53 -0.93
CA ARG A 182 -3.80 -7.03 0.01
C ARG A 182 -3.96 -8.52 0.30
N GLN A 183 -5.19 -8.99 0.39
CA GLN A 183 -5.49 -10.37 0.77
C GLN A 183 -5.19 -11.37 -0.35
N GLU A 184 -5.34 -10.97 -1.62
CA GLU A 184 -4.89 -11.78 -2.77
C GLU A 184 -3.37 -11.98 -2.74
N SER A 185 -2.60 -10.90 -2.57
CA SER A 185 -1.13 -10.97 -2.42
C SER A 185 -0.72 -11.82 -1.21
N GLN A 186 -1.46 -11.74 -0.11
CA GLN A 186 -1.25 -12.57 1.09
C GLN A 186 -1.53 -14.04 0.85
N LEU A 187 -2.66 -14.35 0.19
CA LEU A 187 -3.01 -15.71 -0.18
C LEU A 187 -1.94 -16.28 -1.10
N ARG A 188 -1.52 -15.53 -2.13
CA ARG A 188 -0.44 -15.91 -3.04
C ARG A 188 0.86 -16.21 -2.30
N LEU A 189 1.26 -15.33 -1.38
CA LEU A 189 2.45 -15.54 -0.56
C LEU A 189 2.33 -16.80 0.32
N LEU A 190 1.17 -17.03 0.93
CA LEU A 190 0.91 -18.23 1.72
C LEU A 190 1.10 -19.51 0.89
N LEU A 191 0.61 -19.53 -0.35
CA LEU A 191 0.77 -20.69 -1.24
C LEU A 191 2.23 -20.92 -1.62
N LEU A 192 2.95 -19.85 -1.97
CA LEU A 192 4.38 -19.89 -2.31
C LEU A 192 5.22 -20.37 -1.13
N ASP A 193 5.00 -19.82 0.06
CA ASP A 193 5.71 -20.21 1.28
C ASP A 193 5.33 -21.62 1.75
N GLY A 194 4.13 -22.07 1.42
CA GLY A 194 3.66 -23.44 1.63
C GLY A 194 4.23 -24.45 0.64
N GLY A 195 5.10 -24.04 -0.28
CA GLY A 195 5.75 -24.90 -1.26
C GLY A 195 4.82 -25.43 -2.35
N LEU A 196 3.67 -24.78 -2.58
CA LEU A 196 2.85 -25.08 -3.75
C LEU A 196 3.50 -24.45 -4.99
N PRO A 197 3.19 -24.96 -6.20
CA PRO A 197 3.56 -24.26 -7.44
C PRO A 197 3.07 -22.81 -7.42
N ALA A 198 3.76 -21.93 -8.13
CA ALA A 198 3.36 -20.53 -8.22
C ALA A 198 2.00 -20.40 -8.93
N PRO A 199 0.97 -19.84 -8.27
CA PRO A 199 -0.29 -19.56 -8.94
C PRO A 199 -0.16 -18.35 -9.88
N GLU A 200 -0.91 -18.36 -10.98
CA GLU A 200 -1.10 -17.21 -11.87
C GLU A 200 -2.10 -16.23 -11.23
N PRO A 201 -1.72 -14.99 -10.91
CA PRO A 201 -2.65 -13.98 -10.39
C PRO A 201 -3.53 -13.38 -11.49
N GLN A 202 -4.77 -13.07 -11.14
CA GLN A 202 -5.80 -12.50 -12.03
C GLN A 202 -5.92 -13.28 -13.34
N MET A 203 -5.99 -14.61 -13.22
CA MET A 203 -5.94 -15.55 -14.33
C MET A 203 -7.26 -15.56 -15.10
N TRP A 204 -7.19 -15.28 -16.41
CA TRP A 204 -8.34 -15.42 -17.31
C TRP A 204 -8.60 -16.89 -17.68
N ILE A 205 -9.86 -17.28 -17.54
CA ILE A 205 -10.45 -18.54 -17.98
C ILE A 205 -11.24 -18.26 -19.26
N PHE A 206 -10.90 -19.01 -20.30
CA PHE A 206 -11.48 -18.88 -21.63
C PHE A 206 -12.47 -20.01 -21.88
N ASP A 207 -13.47 -19.75 -22.72
CA ASP A 207 -14.36 -20.80 -23.21
C ASP A 207 -13.69 -21.65 -24.31
N GLN A 208 -14.45 -22.61 -24.84
CA GLN A 208 -14.02 -23.51 -25.91
C GLN A 208 -13.66 -22.80 -27.24
N TYR A 209 -14.08 -21.54 -27.42
CA TYR A 209 -13.79 -20.71 -28.58
C TYR A 209 -12.63 -19.75 -28.33
N GLY A 210 -11.99 -19.81 -27.16
CA GLY A 210 -10.90 -18.91 -26.79
C GLY A 210 -11.36 -17.52 -26.36
N ILE A 211 -12.64 -17.34 -26.02
CA ILE A 211 -13.20 -16.07 -25.56
C ILE A 211 -13.02 -15.96 -24.04
N PRO A 212 -12.45 -14.87 -23.50
CA PRO A 212 -12.33 -14.67 -22.05
C PRO A 212 -13.72 -14.66 -21.41
N ARG A 213 -13.96 -15.56 -20.46
CA ARG A 213 -15.27 -15.71 -19.81
C ARG A 213 -15.27 -15.24 -18.36
N PHE A 214 -14.30 -15.70 -17.58
CA PHE A 214 -14.19 -15.37 -16.16
C PHE A 214 -12.72 -15.13 -15.79
N ARG A 215 -12.50 -14.35 -14.73
CA ARG A 215 -11.18 -14.09 -14.16
C ARG A 215 -11.17 -14.53 -12.70
N THR A 216 -10.13 -15.22 -12.26
CA THR A 216 -9.97 -15.66 -10.87
C THR A 216 -8.80 -14.95 -10.22
N ASP A 217 -8.89 -14.68 -8.91
CA ASP A 217 -7.83 -13.98 -8.17
C ASP A 217 -6.46 -14.66 -8.32
N LEU A 218 -6.45 -15.99 -8.20
CA LEU A 218 -5.29 -16.85 -8.38
C LEU A 218 -5.73 -18.12 -9.12
N GLY A 219 -4.79 -18.79 -9.79
CA GLY A 219 -5.12 -20.07 -10.40
C GLY A 219 -3.95 -20.87 -10.96
N TYR A 220 -4.27 -22.09 -11.36
CA TYR A 220 -3.38 -23.07 -11.93
C TYR A 220 -3.99 -23.59 -13.23
N ARG A 221 -3.65 -22.94 -14.33
CA ARG A 221 -4.23 -23.18 -15.67
C ARG A 221 -4.17 -24.65 -16.07
N ASP A 222 -2.99 -25.27 -15.98
CA ASP A 222 -2.75 -26.66 -16.39
C ASP A 222 -3.49 -27.69 -15.52
N ARG A 223 -3.90 -27.30 -14.31
CA ARG A 223 -4.63 -28.16 -13.36
C ARG A 223 -6.12 -27.84 -13.27
N ARG A 224 -6.57 -26.82 -14.04
CA ARG A 224 -7.92 -26.25 -13.99
C ARG A 224 -8.40 -25.97 -12.57
N VAL A 225 -7.52 -25.37 -11.75
CA VAL A 225 -7.86 -24.95 -10.38
C VAL A 225 -7.90 -23.43 -10.33
N GLY A 226 -9.03 -22.86 -9.91
CA GLY A 226 -9.16 -21.44 -9.60
C GLY A 226 -9.27 -21.24 -8.10
N VAL A 227 -8.68 -20.15 -7.60
CA VAL A 227 -8.64 -19.81 -6.18
C VAL A 227 -9.09 -18.37 -6.02
N GLU A 228 -10.07 -18.14 -5.17
CA GLU A 228 -10.70 -16.85 -4.94
C GLU A 228 -10.61 -16.49 -3.46
N TYR A 229 -10.30 -15.23 -3.18
CA TYR A 229 -10.44 -14.67 -1.85
C TYR A 229 -11.82 -14.02 -1.71
N ASP A 230 -12.70 -14.66 -0.94
CA ASP A 230 -14.04 -14.15 -0.68
C ASP A 230 -13.98 -13.12 0.46
N GLY A 231 -13.77 -11.86 0.09
CA GLY A 231 -13.99 -10.74 0.98
C GLY A 231 -15.49 -10.57 1.23
N LEU A 232 -15.92 -10.57 2.49
CA LEU A 232 -17.32 -10.35 2.90
C LEU A 232 -17.97 -9.23 2.07
N THR A 233 -18.78 -9.59 1.08
CA THR A 233 -19.46 -8.63 0.22
C THR A 233 -20.97 -8.79 0.33
N HIS A 234 -21.69 -7.67 0.26
CA HIS A 234 -23.15 -7.62 0.41
C HIS A 234 -23.87 -8.57 -0.57
N LEU A 235 -24.76 -9.40 0.00
CA LEU A 235 -25.59 -10.39 -0.69
C LEU A 235 -26.77 -9.73 -1.40
N ASP A 236 -26.55 -9.15 -2.59
CA ASP A 236 -27.64 -8.79 -3.48
C ASP A 236 -28.07 -10.00 -4.35
N ARG A 237 -29.37 -10.13 -4.63
CA ARG A 237 -29.96 -11.29 -5.31
C ARG A 237 -29.42 -11.49 -6.73
N ASP A 238 -29.17 -10.42 -7.46
CA ASP A 238 -28.66 -10.52 -8.84
C ASP A 238 -27.23 -11.02 -8.87
N ARG A 239 -26.40 -10.58 -7.91
CA ARG A 239 -25.04 -11.09 -7.74
C ARG A 239 -25.03 -12.57 -7.38
N MET A 240 -25.93 -13.00 -6.49
CA MET A 240 -26.08 -14.42 -6.16
C MET A 240 -26.46 -15.30 -7.35
N ARG A 241 -27.31 -14.79 -8.27
CA ARG A 241 -27.66 -15.51 -9.51
C ARG A 241 -26.44 -15.62 -10.42
N TYR A 242 -25.76 -14.50 -10.65
CA TYR A 242 -24.55 -14.47 -11.46
C TYR A 242 -23.46 -15.42 -10.92
N ASP A 243 -23.22 -15.42 -9.60
CA ASP A 243 -22.22 -16.29 -8.98
C ASP A 243 -22.58 -17.78 -9.14
N ARG A 244 -23.87 -18.13 -9.07
CA ARG A 244 -24.33 -19.52 -9.32
C ARG A 244 -24.13 -19.93 -10.77
N ASP A 245 -24.48 -19.08 -11.72
CA ASP A 245 -24.28 -19.35 -13.15
C ASP A 245 -22.80 -19.49 -13.47
N ARG A 246 -21.96 -18.64 -12.89
CA ARG A 246 -20.50 -18.71 -12.98
C ARG A 246 -19.95 -20.03 -12.44
N ILE A 247 -20.36 -20.44 -11.24
CA ILE A 247 -19.90 -21.69 -10.62
C ILE A 247 -20.30 -22.90 -11.47
N ASN A 248 -21.56 -22.95 -11.93
CA ASN A 248 -22.05 -24.05 -12.76
C ASN A 248 -21.29 -24.14 -14.08
N TRP A 249 -21.02 -23.00 -14.73
CA TRP A 249 -20.25 -22.98 -15.97
C TRP A 249 -18.81 -23.46 -15.75
N LEU A 250 -18.16 -23.00 -14.67
CA LEU A 250 -16.79 -23.40 -14.32
C LEU A 250 -16.72 -24.92 -14.08
N ASP A 251 -17.63 -25.46 -13.28
CA ASP A 251 -17.72 -26.89 -12.99
C ASP A 251 -17.94 -27.72 -14.27
N ALA A 252 -18.90 -27.33 -15.10
CA ALA A 252 -19.18 -27.97 -16.39
C ALA A 252 -17.97 -27.95 -17.36
N ASN A 253 -17.05 -27.01 -17.18
CA ASN A 253 -15.81 -26.89 -17.96
C ASN A 253 -14.57 -27.47 -17.23
N GLY A 254 -14.81 -28.29 -16.20
CA GLY A 254 -13.78 -29.02 -15.47
C GLY A 254 -12.94 -28.17 -14.52
N TRP A 255 -13.40 -26.95 -14.19
CA TRP A 255 -12.71 -26.08 -13.25
C TRP A 255 -13.10 -26.39 -11.81
N ARG A 256 -12.08 -26.55 -10.97
CA ARG A 256 -12.26 -26.77 -9.54
C ARG A 256 -11.96 -25.49 -8.79
N MET A 257 -13.02 -24.77 -8.44
CA MET A 257 -12.93 -23.52 -7.70
C MET A 257 -12.74 -23.76 -6.20
N ARG A 258 -11.90 -22.95 -5.56
CA ARG A 258 -11.71 -22.91 -4.11
C ARG A 258 -11.85 -21.48 -3.62
N TYR A 259 -12.74 -21.27 -2.68
CA TYR A 259 -13.01 -19.97 -2.07
C TYR A 259 -12.48 -19.97 -0.65
N PHE A 260 -11.76 -18.92 -0.27
CA PHE A 260 -11.20 -18.77 1.07
C PHE A 260 -11.54 -17.40 1.64
N THR A 261 -11.91 -17.39 2.91
CA THR A 261 -12.28 -16.17 3.63
C THR A 261 -11.10 -15.57 4.39
N ASP A 262 -11.29 -14.41 5.00
CA ASP A 262 -10.35 -13.84 5.98
C ASP A 262 -10.07 -14.81 7.15
N ARG A 263 -11.10 -15.54 7.63
CA ARG A 263 -10.95 -16.55 8.67
C ARG A 263 -10.01 -17.66 8.22
N ASP A 264 -10.10 -18.11 6.97
CA ASP A 264 -9.19 -19.12 6.43
C ASP A 264 -7.76 -18.60 6.37
N LEU A 265 -7.59 -17.43 5.76
CA LEU A 265 -6.29 -16.82 5.54
C LEU A 265 -5.54 -16.54 6.84
N TYR A 266 -6.22 -16.02 7.86
CA TYR A 266 -5.56 -15.58 9.09
C TYR A 266 -5.64 -16.57 10.26
N ARG A 267 -6.59 -17.51 10.25
CA ARG A 267 -6.79 -18.47 11.36
C ARG A 267 -6.59 -19.92 10.96
N ARG A 268 -6.70 -20.27 9.68
CA ARG A 268 -6.60 -21.66 9.19
C ARG A 268 -5.67 -21.80 7.96
N PRO A 269 -4.46 -21.23 7.94
CA PRO A 269 -3.58 -21.30 6.77
C PRO A 269 -3.26 -22.74 6.33
N SER A 270 -3.11 -23.67 7.28
CA SER A 270 -2.89 -25.09 6.97
C SER A 270 -4.07 -25.73 6.23
N HIS A 271 -5.31 -25.28 6.49
CA HIS A 271 -6.49 -25.76 5.77
C HIS A 271 -6.45 -25.36 4.29
N ILE A 272 -6.04 -24.12 3.99
CA ILE A 272 -5.84 -23.63 2.62
C ILE A 272 -4.82 -24.51 1.88
N LEU A 273 -3.65 -24.70 2.50
CA LEU A 273 -2.55 -25.47 1.91
C LEU A 273 -2.95 -26.93 1.65
N THR A 274 -3.58 -27.60 2.62
CA THR A 274 -4.04 -28.99 2.46
C THR A 274 -5.09 -29.11 1.37
N THR A 275 -6.06 -28.18 1.34
CA THR A 275 -7.14 -28.16 0.35
C THR A 275 -6.59 -27.99 -1.06
N LEU A 276 -5.64 -27.08 -1.26
CA LEU A 276 -5.07 -26.82 -2.57
C LEU A 276 -4.06 -27.88 -3.01
N ARG A 277 -3.25 -28.44 -2.10
CA ARG A 277 -2.39 -29.59 -2.44
C ARG A 277 -3.21 -30.76 -2.96
N ALA A 278 -4.30 -31.12 -2.29
CA ALA A 278 -5.19 -32.19 -2.73
C ALA A 278 -5.88 -31.88 -4.06
N ALA A 279 -6.15 -30.61 -4.36
CA ALA A 279 -6.64 -30.21 -5.68
C ALA A 279 -5.55 -30.38 -6.74
N LEU A 280 -4.30 -29.99 -6.49
CA LEU A 280 -3.26 -30.00 -7.51
C LEU A 280 -2.69 -31.38 -7.86
N THR A 281 -2.89 -32.39 -7.01
CA THR A 281 -2.39 -33.76 -7.24
C THR A 281 -3.32 -34.67 -8.02
N ARG A 282 -4.58 -34.25 -8.24
CA ARG A 282 -5.52 -34.91 -9.15
C ARG A 282 -5.48 -34.24 -10.51
#